data_AF-A0A1I9W0S0-F1
#
_entry.id   AF-A0A1I9W0S0-F1
#
_cell.length_a   1.000
_cell.length_b   1.000
_cell.length_c   1.000
_cell.angle_alpha   90.00
_cell.angle_beta   90.00
_cell.angle_gamma   90.00
#
_symmetry.space_group_name_H-M   'P 1'
#
loop_
_entity.id
_entity.type
_entity.pdbx_description
1 polymer ?
#
loop_
_entity_poly.entity_id
_entity_poly.type
_entity_poly.pdbx_seq_one_letter_code
_entity_poly.pdbx_strand_id
1 'polypeptide(L)'
;VWMGVHRDPANLVKTIKKLRRKDDISPEVSVVRDIRERELRLYTDAGRVCRPLFIVENQQLALQKKHIKWLNQGYRDDDGEEFKWEHLVKTGIIELLDAEEEETVMISMTPEDLENSRLQSAGINPHENDGDFDPAARLKAGINAHTWTHCEIHPSMILGVCASIIPFPDHNQSPRNTYQ
;
A
#
# COMPACT_ATOMS: atom_id res chain seq x y z
N VAL A 1 12.91 -14.17 19.53
CA VAL A 1 14.24 -14.76 19.83
C VAL A 1 15.31 -13.84 19.28
N TRP A 2 16.32 -13.44 20.07
CA TRP A 2 17.44 -12.68 19.54
C TRP A 2 18.43 -13.64 18.86
N MET A 3 18.54 -13.55 17.53
CA MET A 3 19.38 -14.44 16.72
C MET A 3 20.83 -13.97 16.59
N GLY A 4 21.09 -12.66 16.49
CA GLY A 4 22.45 -12.15 16.33
C GLY A 4 22.53 -10.66 16.03
N VAL A 5 23.69 -10.22 15.53
CA VAL A 5 23.97 -8.81 15.20
C VAL A 5 24.36 -8.72 13.73
N HIS A 6 23.87 -7.69 13.04
CA HIS A 6 24.20 -7.43 11.65
C HIS A 6 24.70 -6.01 11.44
N ARG A 7 25.71 -5.83 10.60
CA ARG A 7 26.37 -4.52 10.36
C ARG A 7 25.67 -3.68 9.30
N ASP A 8 24.93 -4.30 8.38
CA ASP A 8 24.21 -3.63 7.29
C ASP A 8 22.72 -4.04 7.27
N PRO A 9 21.92 -3.55 8.24
CA PRO A 9 20.50 -3.90 8.31
C PRO A 9 19.71 -3.37 7.11
N ALA A 10 20.16 -2.32 6.43
CA ALA A 10 19.46 -1.73 5.30
C ALA A 10 19.42 -2.69 4.10
N ASN A 11 20.57 -3.26 3.74
CA ASN A 11 20.65 -4.23 2.66
C ASN A 11 19.94 -5.55 3.02
N LEU A 12 20.00 -5.97 4.28
CA LEU A 12 19.29 -7.16 4.76
C LEU A 12 17.77 -7.01 4.60
N VAL A 13 17.19 -5.90 5.07
CA VAL A 13 15.75 -5.62 4.90
C VAL A 13 15.36 -5.60 3.43
N LYS A 14 16.15 -4.93 2.58
CA LYS A 14 15.91 -4.88 1.14
C LYS A 14 15.90 -6.27 0.52
N THR A 15 16.83 -7.14 0.94
CA THR A 15 16.92 -8.51 0.44
C THR A 15 15.73 -9.34 0.90
N ILE A 16 15.33 -9.28 2.17
CA ILE A 16 14.19 -10.05 2.69
C ILE A 16 12.89 -9.59 2.02
N LYS A 17 12.65 -8.28 1.88
CA LYS A 17 11.48 -7.76 1.17
C LYS A 17 11.46 -8.21 -0.30
N LYS A 18 12.63 -8.26 -0.96
CA LYS A 18 12.74 -8.77 -2.33
C LYS A 18 12.42 -10.26 -2.44
N LEU A 19 12.84 -11.07 -1.47
CA LEU A 19 12.52 -12.51 -1.42
C LEU A 19 11.02 -12.71 -1.16
N ARG A 20 10.41 -11.93 -0.26
CA ARG A 20 8.97 -11.92 0.00
C ARG A 20 8.16 -11.63 -1.27
N ARG A 21 8.56 -10.61 -2.03
CA ARG A 21 7.91 -10.18 -3.28
C ARG A 21 8.09 -11.15 -4.46
N LYS A 22 8.88 -12.22 -4.28
CA LYS A 22 9.15 -13.25 -5.28
C LYS A 22 8.58 -14.62 -4.93
N ASP A 23 7.85 -14.73 -3.81
CA ASP A 23 7.34 -16.00 -3.27
C ASP A 23 8.46 -16.94 -2.75
N ASP A 24 9.70 -16.44 -2.56
CA ASP A 24 10.81 -17.22 -1.98
C ASP A 24 10.65 -17.35 -0.45
N ILE A 25 9.98 -16.39 0.18
CA ILE A 25 9.60 -16.36 1.60
C ILE A 25 8.09 -16.13 1.65
N SER A 26 7.42 -16.72 2.66
CA SER A 26 5.99 -16.51 2.85
C SER A 26 5.63 -15.01 2.87
N PRO A 27 4.61 -14.57 2.10
CA PRO A 27 4.12 -13.19 2.09
C PRO A 27 3.71 -12.66 3.46
N GLU A 28 3.43 -13.54 4.41
CA GLU A 28 3.01 -13.19 5.77
C GLU A 28 4.18 -12.81 6.69
N VAL A 29 5.43 -13.07 6.28
CA VAL A 29 6.59 -12.70 7.09
C VAL A 29 6.72 -11.19 7.12
N SER A 30 6.75 -10.62 8.33
CA SER A 30 6.94 -9.18 8.54
C SER A 30 8.38 -8.86 8.91
N VAL A 31 8.84 -7.69 8.46
CA VAL A 31 10.19 -7.19 8.64
C VAL A 31 10.12 -5.74 9.11
N VAL A 32 10.44 -5.52 10.37
CA VAL A 32 10.39 -4.20 11.01
C VAL A 32 11.80 -3.76 11.36
N ARG A 33 12.22 -2.63 10.79
CA ARG A 33 13.51 -2.00 11.10
C ARG A 33 13.29 -0.75 11.93
N ASP A 34 13.54 -0.86 13.22
CA ASP A 34 13.56 0.30 14.11
C ASP A 34 14.92 0.98 14.02
N ILE A 35 14.96 2.14 13.36
CA ILE A 35 16.19 2.91 13.16
C ILE A 35 16.64 3.57 14.47
N ARG A 36 15.70 3.97 15.33
CA ARG A 36 16.00 4.68 16.58
C ARG A 36 16.59 3.73 17.59
N GLU A 37 15.96 2.58 17.79
CA GLU A 37 16.41 1.54 18.73
C GLU A 37 17.50 0.64 18.13
N ARG A 38 17.81 0.80 16.84
CA ARG A 38 18.81 0.02 16.09
C ARG A 38 18.51 -1.48 16.11
N GLU A 39 17.22 -1.83 16.01
CA GLU A 39 16.74 -3.20 16.07
C GLU A 39 16.11 -3.61 14.72
N LEU A 40 16.29 -4.88 14.36
CA LEU A 40 15.59 -5.51 13.25
C LEU A 40 14.77 -6.67 13.82
N ARG A 41 13.45 -6.59 13.68
CA ARG A 41 12.50 -7.60 14.13
C ARG A 41 11.92 -8.33 12.93
N LEU A 42 11.84 -9.66 13.05
CA LEU A 42 11.25 -10.55 12.06
C LEU A 42 10.13 -11.31 12.74
N TYR A 43 8.92 -11.20 12.19
CA TYR A 43 7.74 -11.87 12.71
C TYR A 43 7.25 -12.92 11.71
N THR A 44 7.06 -14.13 12.21
CA THR A 44 6.58 -15.30 11.45
C THR A 44 5.49 -16.06 12.21
N ASP A 45 4.99 -15.47 13.29
CA ASP A 45 3.91 -16.00 14.10
C ASP A 45 2.57 -15.84 13.38
N ALA A 46 1.65 -16.75 13.69
CA ALA A 46 0.28 -16.74 13.20
C ALA A 46 -0.60 -15.81 14.05
N GLY A 47 -1.71 -15.34 13.47
CA GLY A 47 -2.69 -14.49 14.16
C GLY A 47 -2.45 -12.99 13.98
N ARG A 48 -1.40 -12.58 13.27
CA ARG A 48 -1.18 -11.19 12.87
C ARG A 48 -2.21 -10.76 11.83
N VAL A 49 -2.73 -9.55 11.99
CA VAL A 49 -3.63 -8.94 11.00
C VAL A 49 -2.77 -8.34 9.90
N CYS A 50 -3.10 -8.68 8.66
CA CYS A 50 -2.42 -8.16 7.47
C CYS A 50 -3.39 -7.32 6.64
N ARG A 51 -2.88 -6.24 6.06
CA ARG A 51 -3.58 -5.34 5.14
C ARG A 51 -2.87 -5.35 3.79
N PRO A 52 -3.55 -5.73 2.69
CA PRO A 52 -2.97 -5.68 1.37
C PRO A 52 -2.88 -4.25 0.85
N LEU A 53 -1.69 -3.85 0.39
CA LEU A 53 -1.43 -2.52 -0.16
C LEU A 53 -0.68 -2.61 -1.49
N PHE A 54 -0.88 -1.64 -2.39
CA PHE A 54 -0.11 -1.58 -3.61
C PHE A 54 1.31 -1.11 -3.31
N ILE A 55 2.29 -1.76 -3.93
CA ILE A 55 3.69 -1.34 -3.83
C ILE A 55 3.91 -0.10 -4.70
N VAL A 56 4.61 0.88 -4.13
CA VAL A 56 5.05 2.09 -4.83
C VAL A 56 6.56 2.05 -5.02
N GLU A 57 6.99 2.23 -6.27
CA GLU A 57 8.40 2.37 -6.63
C GLU A 57 8.57 3.67 -7.42
N ASN A 58 9.51 4.53 -7.00
CA ASN A 58 9.76 5.83 -7.63
C ASN A 58 8.51 6.72 -7.77
N GLN A 59 7.68 6.79 -6.72
CA GLN A 59 6.39 7.52 -6.73
C GLN A 59 5.41 7.03 -7.80
N GLN A 60 5.55 5.80 -8.28
CA GLN A 60 4.64 5.16 -9.22
C GLN A 60 4.16 3.81 -8.68
N LEU A 61 2.92 3.46 -9.00
CA LEU A 61 2.38 2.15 -8.66
C LEU A 61 3.11 1.06 -9.44
N ALA A 62 3.46 -0.03 -8.76
CA ALA A 62 3.89 -1.27 -9.43
C ALA A 62 2.75 -1.88 -10.28
N LEU A 63 1.49 -1.60 -9.92
CA LEU A 63 0.32 -1.96 -10.71
C LEU A 63 0.26 -1.16 -12.02
N GLN A 64 0.18 -1.86 -13.15
CA GLN A 64 0.08 -1.29 -14.49
C GLN A 64 -1.24 -1.70 -15.14
N LYS A 65 -1.68 -0.95 -16.16
CA LYS A 65 -2.91 -1.25 -16.93
C LYS A 65 -2.92 -2.67 -17.53
N LYS A 66 -1.75 -3.22 -17.90
CA LYS A 66 -1.63 -4.60 -18.40
C LYS A 66 -2.05 -5.64 -17.35
N HIS A 67 -1.71 -5.43 -16.07
CA HIS A 67 -2.08 -6.33 -14.98
C HIS A 67 -3.60 -6.35 -14.77
N ILE A 68 -4.25 -5.19 -14.92
CA ILE A 68 -5.72 -5.08 -14.84
C ILE A 68 -6.37 -5.84 -16.01
N LYS A 69 -5.83 -5.71 -17.23
CA LYS A 69 -6.30 -6.46 -18.38
C LYS A 69 -6.19 -7.97 -18.13
N TRP A 70 -5.04 -8.44 -17.66
CA TRP A 70 -4.80 -9.85 -17.34
C TRP A 70 -5.76 -10.36 -16.25
N LEU A 71 -6.04 -9.55 -15.22
CA LEU A 71 -6.99 -9.92 -14.17
C LEU A 71 -8.42 -10.05 -14.69
N ASN A 72 -8.85 -9.16 -15.59
CA ASN A 72 -10.19 -9.19 -16.18
C ASN A 72 -10.41 -10.39 -17.09
N GLN A 73 -9.38 -10.81 -17.85
CA GLN A 73 -9.47 -11.97 -18.73
C GLN A 73 -9.13 -13.29 -18.02
N GLY A 74 -8.44 -13.23 -16.87
CA GLY A 74 -8.05 -14.37 -16.04
C GLY A 74 -6.73 -15.04 -16.45
N TYR A 75 -6.04 -14.56 -17.48
CA TYR A 75 -4.78 -15.11 -17.97
C TYR A 75 -3.86 -14.00 -18.51
N ARG A 76 -2.56 -14.28 -18.66
CA ARG A 76 -1.59 -13.35 -19.22
C ARG A 76 -1.52 -13.47 -20.74
N ASP A 77 -1.33 -12.34 -21.42
CA ASP A 77 -1.20 -12.32 -22.88
C ASP A 77 0.10 -13.00 -23.37
N ASP A 78 1.14 -12.99 -22.54
CA ASP A 78 2.50 -13.40 -22.94
C ASP A 78 2.64 -14.93 -23.06
N ASP A 79 2.11 -15.65 -22.07
CA ASP A 79 2.31 -17.09 -21.88
C ASP A 79 0.99 -17.88 -21.74
N GLY A 80 -0.16 -17.19 -21.63
CA GLY A 80 -1.46 -17.82 -21.42
C GLY A 80 -1.67 -18.37 -20.01
N GLU A 81 -0.73 -18.11 -19.09
CA GLU A 81 -0.82 -18.58 -17.71
C GLU A 81 -1.91 -17.83 -16.94
N GLU A 82 -2.52 -18.52 -15.99
CA GLU A 82 -3.59 -17.95 -15.15
C GLU A 82 -3.09 -16.73 -14.37
N PHE A 83 -3.90 -15.67 -14.31
CA PHE A 83 -3.57 -14.45 -13.57
C PHE A 83 -4.71 -14.06 -12.65
N LYS A 84 -4.47 -14.24 -11.35
CA LYS A 84 -5.41 -14.00 -10.25
C LYS A 84 -4.76 -13.21 -9.12
N TRP A 85 -5.50 -12.95 -8.05
CA TRP A 85 -5.01 -12.30 -6.83
C TRP A 85 -3.67 -12.85 -6.32
N GLU A 86 -3.54 -14.17 -6.24
CA GLU A 86 -2.31 -14.83 -5.78
C GLU A 86 -1.08 -14.37 -6.58
N HIS A 87 -1.24 -14.17 -7.88
CA HIS A 87 -0.17 -13.70 -8.76
C HIS A 87 0.17 -12.23 -8.49
N LEU A 88 -0.79 -11.38 -8.08
CA LEU A 88 -0.50 -9.98 -7.69
C LEU A 88 0.42 -9.93 -6.46
N VAL A 89 0.21 -10.83 -5.50
CA VAL A 89 1.07 -10.95 -4.31
C VAL A 89 2.44 -11.52 -4.70
N LYS A 90 2.46 -12.64 -5.43
CA LYS A 90 3.70 -13.33 -5.82
C LYS A 90 4.59 -12.57 -6.79
N THR A 91 4.04 -11.65 -7.57
CA THR A 91 4.80 -10.80 -8.50
C THR A 91 5.24 -9.47 -7.86
N GLY A 92 4.92 -9.24 -6.59
CA GLY A 92 5.29 -8.02 -5.89
C GLY A 92 4.53 -6.78 -6.39
N ILE A 93 3.28 -6.95 -6.81
CA ILE A 93 2.38 -5.82 -7.11
C ILE A 93 1.65 -5.38 -5.83
N ILE A 94 1.27 -6.36 -5.01
CA ILE A 94 0.63 -6.17 -3.71
C ILE A 94 1.54 -6.73 -2.63
N GLU A 95 1.65 -6.01 -1.52
CA GLU A 95 2.38 -6.43 -0.33
C GLU A 95 1.41 -6.50 0.85
N LEU A 96 1.48 -7.60 1.62
CA LEU A 96 0.71 -7.77 2.85
C LEU A 96 1.51 -7.13 3.98
N LEU A 97 0.98 -6.05 4.55
CA LEU A 97 1.60 -5.34 5.66
C LEU A 97 0.88 -5.67 6.96
N ASP A 98 1.64 -6.00 8.00
CA ASP A 98 1.08 -6.11 9.35
C ASP A 98 1.16 -4.78 10.10
N ALA A 99 0.46 -4.71 11.23
CA ALA A 99 0.34 -3.49 12.01
C ALA A 99 1.68 -2.92 12.50
N GLU A 100 2.67 -3.78 12.78
CA GLU A 100 4.01 -3.35 13.20
C GLU A 100 4.83 -2.85 12.00
N GLU A 101 4.72 -3.47 10.82
CA GLU A 101 5.37 -2.97 9.61
C GLU A 101 4.77 -1.62 9.16
N GLU A 102 3.47 -1.39 9.41
CA GLU A 102 2.77 -0.13 9.14
C GLU A 102 3.44 1.09 9.80
N GLU A 103 4.13 0.94 10.95
CA GLU A 103 4.85 2.05 11.61
C GLU A 103 6.07 2.56 10.83
N THR A 104 6.61 1.74 9.91
CA THR A 104 7.85 2.05 9.18
C THR A 104 7.64 2.44 7.72
N VAL A 105 6.40 2.35 7.24
CA VAL A 105 6.04 2.60 5.84
C VAL A 105 5.30 3.92 5.70
N MET A 106 5.29 4.43 4.48
CA MET A 106 4.51 5.61 4.11
C MET A 106 3.49 5.23 3.03
N ILE A 107 2.20 5.43 3.33
CA ILE A 107 1.05 4.97 2.54
C ILE A 107 0.30 6.17 1.97
N SER A 108 0.21 6.27 0.64
CA SER A 108 -0.65 7.27 -0.02
C SER A 108 -2.10 6.80 -0.04
N MET A 109 -3.06 7.72 0.08
CA MET A 109 -4.49 7.38 0.10
C MET A 109 -5.06 7.15 -1.30
N THR A 110 -4.57 7.90 -2.28
CA THR A 110 -5.01 7.80 -3.67
C THR A 110 -3.81 7.84 -4.63
N PRO A 111 -3.94 7.29 -5.85
CA PRO A 111 -2.90 7.41 -6.87
C PRO A 111 -2.60 8.87 -7.27
N GLU A 112 -3.57 9.76 -7.13
CA GLU A 112 -3.40 11.20 -7.39
C GLU A 112 -2.39 11.82 -6.42
N ASP A 113 -2.34 11.35 -5.18
CA ASP A 113 -1.37 11.82 -4.18
C ASP A 113 0.08 11.48 -4.58
N LEU A 114 0.27 10.37 -5.30
CA LEU A 114 1.58 9.98 -5.85
C LEU A 114 1.99 10.93 -6.98
N GLU A 115 1.05 11.24 -7.87
CA GLU A 115 1.27 12.18 -8.97
C GLU A 115 1.58 13.59 -8.46
N ASN A 116 0.82 14.06 -7.48
CA ASN A 116 1.03 15.36 -6.85
C ASN A 116 2.42 15.46 -6.20
N SER A 117 2.84 14.41 -5.48
CA SER A 117 4.17 14.35 -4.88
C SER A 117 5.29 14.34 -5.94
N ARG A 118 5.05 13.69 -7.09
CA ARG A 118 5.99 13.68 -8.23
C ARG A 118 6.14 15.06 -8.87
N LEU A 119 5.03 15.75 -9.11
CA LEU A 119 5.02 17.12 -9.66
C LEU A 119 5.71 18.11 -8.70
N GLN A 120 5.37 18.04 -7.41
CA GLN A 120 5.98 18.88 -6.39
C GLN A 120 7.49 18.65 -6.28
N SER A 121 7.94 17.39 -6.39
CA SER A 121 9.37 17.05 -6.41
C SER A 121 10.11 17.59 -7.64
N ALA A 122 9.40 17.79 -8.76
CA ALA A 122 9.92 18.45 -9.96
C ALA A 122 9.85 19.99 -9.90
N GLY A 123 9.36 20.56 -8.78
CA GLY A 123 9.15 22.00 -8.63
C GLY A 123 7.93 22.54 -9.39
N ILE A 124 7.04 21.66 -9.85
CA ILE A 124 5.80 22.01 -10.55
C ILE A 124 4.69 22.08 -9.50
N ASN A 125 3.88 23.15 -9.53
CA ASN A 125 2.72 23.25 -8.66
C ASN A 125 1.66 22.25 -9.11
N PRO A 126 1.31 21.21 -8.31
CA PRO A 126 0.36 20.19 -8.72
C PRO A 126 -1.05 20.75 -8.94
N HIS A 127 -1.40 21.85 -8.27
CA HIS A 127 -2.71 22.50 -8.33
C HIS A 127 -2.80 23.62 -9.39
N GLU A 128 -1.76 23.82 -10.22
CA GLU A 128 -1.77 24.88 -11.23
C GLU A 128 -2.79 24.64 -12.35
N ASN A 129 -3.11 23.36 -12.60
CA ASN A 129 -4.09 22.93 -13.60
C ASN A 129 -5.38 22.35 -12.99
N ASP A 130 -5.55 22.42 -11.66
CA ASP A 130 -6.84 22.10 -11.09
C ASP A 130 -7.86 23.10 -11.67
N GLY A 131 -9.01 22.59 -12.13
CA GLY A 131 -10.05 23.43 -12.71
C GLY A 131 -10.62 24.45 -11.72
N ASP A 132 -11.71 25.11 -12.10
CA ASP A 132 -12.41 26.00 -11.18
C ASP A 132 -12.72 25.29 -9.86
N PHE A 133 -12.51 26.00 -8.75
CA PHE A 133 -12.77 25.52 -7.39
C PHE A 133 -14.20 24.96 -7.30
N ASP A 134 -14.32 23.65 -7.10
CA ASP A 134 -15.60 22.98 -6.86
C ASP A 134 -15.95 23.04 -5.36
N PRO A 135 -16.97 23.82 -4.94
CA PRO A 135 -17.36 23.92 -3.53
C PRO A 135 -17.96 22.62 -2.98
N ALA A 136 -18.40 21.70 -3.85
CA ALA A 136 -18.99 20.42 -3.47
C ALA A 136 -17.94 19.29 -3.35
N ALA A 137 -16.71 19.52 -3.83
CA ALA A 137 -15.65 18.54 -3.74
C ALA A 137 -15.15 18.37 -2.30
N ARG A 138 -14.78 17.13 -1.96
CA ARG A 138 -14.18 16.83 -0.66
C ARG A 138 -12.82 17.53 -0.54
N LEU A 139 -12.64 18.28 0.54
CA LEU A 139 -11.37 18.90 0.87
C LEU A 139 -10.30 17.82 1.09
N LYS A 140 -9.20 17.90 0.32
CA LYS A 140 -8.02 17.07 0.48
C LYS A 140 -7.00 17.79 1.35
N ALA A 141 -6.34 17.07 2.24
CA ALA A 141 -5.26 17.62 3.04
C ALA A 141 -4.03 17.90 2.15
N GLY A 142 -3.29 18.97 2.45
CA GLY A 142 -2.00 19.21 1.82
C GLY A 142 -1.01 18.10 2.19
N ILE A 143 -0.42 17.46 1.19
CA ILE A 143 0.50 16.36 1.37
C ILE A 143 1.92 16.88 1.23
N ASN A 144 2.70 16.79 2.30
CA ASN A 144 4.14 17.11 2.30
C ASN A 144 4.96 15.84 2.54
N ALA A 145 4.73 14.82 1.70
CA ALA A 145 5.48 13.57 1.73
C ALA A 145 6.39 13.49 0.50
N HIS A 146 7.69 13.30 0.74
CA HIS A 146 8.70 13.19 -0.32
C HIS A 146 8.98 11.75 -0.76
N THR A 147 8.51 10.76 0.00
CA THR A 147 8.82 9.34 -0.25
C THR A 147 7.62 8.46 0.12
N TRP A 148 6.92 7.95 -0.88
CA TRP A 148 5.87 6.95 -0.70
C TRP A 148 6.44 5.55 -0.89
N THR A 149 5.94 4.60 -0.09
CA THR A 149 6.35 3.19 -0.16
C THR A 149 5.21 2.29 -0.63
N HIS A 150 3.99 2.67 -0.29
CA HIS A 150 2.77 1.94 -0.60
C HIS A 150 1.64 2.90 -0.93
N CYS A 151 0.60 2.39 -1.56
CA CYS A 151 -0.65 3.08 -1.80
C CYS A 151 -1.82 2.22 -1.34
N GLU A 152 -2.80 2.86 -0.72
CA GLU A 152 -4.07 2.25 -0.37
C GLU A 152 -4.76 1.71 -1.63
N ILE A 153 -5.40 0.53 -1.53
CA ILE A 153 -6.16 -0.03 -2.64
C ILE A 153 -7.40 0.82 -2.86
N HIS A 154 -8.18 1.03 -1.79
CA HIS A 154 -9.29 1.96 -1.78
C HIS A 154 -9.67 2.30 -0.33
N PRO A 155 -9.88 3.58 0.04
CA PRO A 155 -10.18 3.97 1.43
C PRO A 155 -11.43 3.31 2.02
N SER A 156 -12.39 2.88 1.21
CA SER A 156 -13.59 2.18 1.70
C SER A 156 -13.31 0.78 2.25
N MET A 157 -12.15 0.19 1.97
CA MET A 157 -11.77 -1.13 2.51
C MET A 157 -11.50 -1.10 4.01
N ILE A 158 -11.49 0.08 4.64
CA ILE A 158 -11.46 0.22 6.10
C ILE A 158 -12.79 -0.17 6.75
N LEU A 159 -13.89 -0.21 5.98
CA LEU A 159 -15.22 -0.49 6.51
C LEU A 159 -15.38 -1.99 6.81
N GLY A 160 -16.01 -2.29 7.95
CA GLY A 160 -16.47 -3.64 8.26
C GLY A 160 -17.66 -4.06 7.39
N VAL A 161 -18.02 -5.34 7.44
CA VAL A 161 -19.10 -5.93 6.61
C VAL A 161 -20.45 -5.24 6.80
N CYS A 162 -20.82 -4.85 8.03
CA CYS A 162 -22.07 -4.13 8.27
C CYS A 162 -22.00 -2.67 7.84
N ALA A 163 -20.84 -2.02 7.96
CA ALA A 163 -20.69 -0.62 7.58
C ALA A 163 -20.61 -0.45 6.05
N SER A 164 -20.15 -1.47 5.32
CA SER A 164 -20.00 -1.41 3.86
C SER A 164 -21.33 -1.44 3.10
N ILE A 165 -22.44 -1.82 3.76
CA ILE A 165 -23.79 -1.79 3.17
C ILE A 165 -24.55 -0.48 3.45
N ILE A 166 -23.99 0.39 4.29
CA ILE A 166 -24.59 1.69 4.59
C ILE A 166 -24.38 2.62 3.39
N PRO A 167 -25.43 3.18 2.76
CA PRO A 167 -25.27 4.14 1.68
C PRO A 167 -24.58 5.41 2.18
N PHE A 168 -23.56 5.87 1.46
CA PHE A 168 -22.79 7.09 1.79
C PHE A 168 -22.34 7.16 3.26
N PRO A 169 -21.58 6.16 3.74
CA PRO A 169 -21.24 6.05 5.17
C PRO A 169 -20.34 7.21 5.65
N ASP A 170 -19.62 7.85 4.73
CA ASP A 170 -18.77 9.02 4.96
C ASP A 170 -19.56 10.34 5.05
N HIS A 171 -20.84 10.36 4.70
CA HIS A 171 -21.74 11.53 4.76
C HIS A 171 -22.69 11.50 5.96
N ASN A 172 -22.54 10.52 6.85
CA ASN A 172 -23.40 10.33 8.00
C ASN A 172 -22.69 10.73 9.30
N GLN A 173 -23.46 11.06 10.34
CA GLN A 173 -22.90 11.32 11.65
C GLN A 173 -22.30 10.01 12.21
N SER A 174 -21.06 10.01 12.66
CA SER A 174 -20.34 8.80 13.09
C SER A 174 -21.15 7.87 14.03
N PRO A 175 -21.87 8.35 15.07
CA PRO A 175 -22.68 7.47 15.92
C PRO A 175 -23.82 6.76 15.19
N ARG A 176 -24.38 7.37 14.13
CA ARG A 176 -25.47 6.78 13.34
C ARG A 176 -25.01 5.56 12.56
N ASN A 177 -23.78 5.57 12.07
CA ASN A 177 -23.17 4.41 11.43
C ASN A 177 -22.97 3.24 12.40
N THR A 178 -22.82 3.51 13.70
CA THR A 178 -22.67 2.45 14.73
C THR A 178 -24.00 1.77 15.07
N TYR A 179 -25.13 2.46 14.89
CA TYR A 179 -26.45 1.93 15.23
C TYR A 179 -27.10 1.08 14.14
N GLN A 180 -26.56 1.12 12.91
CA GLN A 180 -27.15 0.51 11.73
C GLN A 180 -26.53 -0.86 11.45
#